data_AF-A0A5S4V1R9-F1
#
_entry.id   AF-A0A5S4V1R9-F1
#
_cell.length_a   1.000
_cell.length_b   1.000
_cell.length_c   1.000
_cell.angle_alpha   90.00
_cell.angle_beta   90.00
_cell.angle_gamma   90.00
#
_symmetry.space_group_name_H-M   'P 1'
#
loop_
_entity.id
_entity.type
_entity.pdbx_description
1 polymer ?
#
loop_
_entity_poly.entity_id
_entity_poly.type
_entity_poly.pdbx_seq_one_letter_code
_entity_poly.pdbx_strand_id
1 'polypeptide(L)'
;MAATVGLVFVQAAPASATVHEIVGQWCSGQDELAPPGISGGSKADNFARPLIASGFVTGDLVPFTGDAGPGLLVEFNYDLPNVKVVGTGVFVVIGPGPIYLELIAPDPDFPAFKSCPRLVTG
;
A
#
# COMPACT_ATOMS: atom_id res chain seq x y z
N MET A 1 -33.27 7.12 36.06
CA MET A 1 -32.97 6.85 34.64
C MET A 1 -31.46 6.92 34.49
N ALA A 2 -30.79 5.77 34.27
CA ALA A 2 -29.33 5.72 34.11
C ALA A 2 -29.02 5.54 32.62
N ALA A 3 -28.26 6.48 32.05
CA ALA A 3 -27.86 6.47 30.65
C ALA A 3 -26.59 5.62 30.49
N THR A 4 -26.71 4.49 29.79
CA THR A 4 -25.58 3.63 29.46
C THR A 4 -24.87 4.22 28.24
N VAL A 5 -23.69 4.80 28.43
CA VAL A 5 -22.81 5.22 27.34
C VAL A 5 -22.11 3.97 26.79
N GLY A 6 -22.54 3.51 25.62
CA GLY A 6 -21.91 2.39 24.92
C GLY A 6 -20.63 2.83 24.23
N LEU A 7 -19.48 2.31 24.65
CA LEU A 7 -18.23 2.41 23.88
C LEU A 7 -18.36 1.56 22.61
N VAL A 8 -18.39 2.21 21.46
CA VAL A 8 -18.30 1.54 20.16
C VAL A 8 -16.82 1.29 19.86
N PHE A 9 -16.36 0.06 20.07
CA PHE A 9 -15.06 -0.39 19.59
C PHE A 9 -15.16 -0.63 18.08
N VAL A 10 -14.77 0.36 17.28
CA VAL A 10 -14.57 0.18 15.84
C VAL A 10 -13.31 -0.66 15.66
N GLN A 11 -13.48 -1.97 15.45
CA GLN A 11 -12.36 -2.82 15.06
C GLN A 11 -11.99 -2.47 13.62
N ALA A 12 -10.81 -1.85 13.43
CA ALA A 12 -10.24 -1.69 12.10
C ALA A 12 -10.08 -3.09 11.48
N ALA A 13 -10.75 -3.34 10.36
CA ALA A 13 -10.58 -4.58 9.63
C ALA A 13 -9.10 -4.72 9.23
N PRO A 14 -8.51 -5.92 9.33
CA PRO A 14 -7.15 -6.13 8.87
C PRO A 14 -7.06 -5.74 7.40
N ALA A 15 -6.15 -4.82 7.06
CA ALA A 15 -5.84 -4.51 5.68
C ALA A 15 -5.11 -5.73 5.09
N SER A 16 -5.86 -6.57 4.37
CA SER A 16 -5.28 -7.65 3.56
C SER A 16 -4.66 -7.00 2.33
N ALA A 17 -3.35 -6.77 2.38
CA ALA A 17 -2.58 -6.45 1.19
C ALA A 17 -1.92 -7.73 0.71
N THR A 18 -2.11 -8.08 -0.56
CA THR A 18 -1.62 -9.33 -1.14
C THR A 18 -0.56 -9.05 -2.20
N VAL A 19 0.70 -9.46 -1.99
CA VAL A 19 1.77 -9.31 -3.01
C VAL A 19 1.67 -10.43 -4.04
N HIS A 20 1.10 -10.16 -5.20
CA HIS A 20 1.28 -11.00 -6.38
C HIS A 20 2.53 -10.59 -7.15
N GLU A 21 2.93 -11.40 -8.14
CA GLU A 21 3.72 -10.84 -9.24
C GLU A 21 2.90 -9.71 -9.87
N ILE A 22 3.32 -8.48 -9.57
CA ILE A 22 2.56 -7.24 -9.79
C ILE A 22 2.16 -7.06 -11.26
N VAL A 23 3.01 -7.51 -12.20
CA VAL A 23 2.75 -7.37 -13.64
C VAL A 23 1.62 -8.31 -14.04
N GLY A 24 1.73 -9.60 -13.73
CA GLY A 24 0.72 -10.60 -14.05
C GLY A 24 -0.65 -10.20 -13.53
N GLN A 25 -0.71 -9.63 -12.32
CA GLN A 25 -1.95 -9.13 -11.76
C GLN A 25 -2.59 -8.01 -12.58
N TRP A 26 -1.89 -6.89 -12.73
CA TRP A 26 -2.46 -5.74 -13.43
C TRP A 26 -2.66 -5.99 -14.92
N CYS A 27 -1.85 -6.85 -15.54
CA CYS A 27 -2.00 -7.21 -16.94
C CYS A 27 -3.13 -8.23 -17.18
N SER A 28 -3.60 -8.94 -16.14
CA SER A 28 -4.77 -9.82 -16.25
C SER A 28 -6.06 -9.02 -16.46
N GLY A 29 -6.15 -7.83 -15.84
CA GLY A 29 -7.36 -7.01 -15.81
C GLY A 29 -8.51 -7.69 -15.07
N GLN A 30 -8.21 -8.61 -14.15
CA GLN A 30 -9.19 -9.34 -13.33
C GLN A 30 -8.85 -9.17 -11.84
N ASP A 31 -9.73 -9.69 -10.99
CA ASP A 31 -9.51 -9.77 -9.55
C ASP A 31 -8.35 -10.72 -9.20
N GLU A 32 -8.23 -11.08 -7.92
CA GLU A 32 -7.09 -11.82 -7.38
C GLU A 32 -6.72 -13.11 -8.17
N LEU A 33 -5.50 -13.19 -8.71
CA LEU A 33 -4.96 -14.31 -9.46
C LEU A 33 -4.57 -15.42 -8.50
N ALA A 34 -4.78 -16.67 -8.91
CA ALA A 34 -4.32 -17.83 -8.15
C ALA A 34 -2.86 -18.20 -8.50
N PRO A 35 -2.02 -18.56 -7.51
CA PRO A 35 -2.29 -18.55 -6.07
C PRO A 35 -2.30 -17.13 -5.49
N PRO A 36 -3.11 -16.88 -4.45
CA PRO A 36 -3.10 -15.59 -3.77
C PRO A 36 -1.68 -15.29 -3.27
N GLY A 37 -1.23 -14.07 -3.49
CA GLY A 37 0.05 -13.58 -3.01
C GLY A 37 0.17 -13.54 -1.48
N ILE A 38 1.21 -12.86 -0.98
CA ILE A 38 1.45 -12.78 0.47
C ILE A 38 0.43 -11.85 1.11
N SER A 39 -0.56 -12.40 1.82
CA SER A 39 -1.51 -11.68 2.68
C SER A 39 -1.07 -11.70 4.14
N GLY A 40 -1.16 -10.56 4.85
CA GLY A 40 -0.95 -10.51 6.30
C GLY A 40 -2.18 -10.96 7.09
N GLY A 41 -2.00 -11.89 8.03
CA GLY A 41 -3.05 -12.36 8.96
C GLY A 41 -2.70 -12.13 10.44
N SER A 42 -3.56 -12.61 11.36
CA SER A 42 -3.43 -12.48 12.83
C SER A 42 -2.18 -13.14 13.46
N LYS A 43 -1.31 -13.76 12.64
CA LYS A 43 -0.04 -14.41 13.03
C LYS A 43 1.22 -13.67 12.55
N ALA A 44 1.09 -12.41 12.13
CA ALA A 44 2.22 -11.51 11.86
C ALA A 44 3.18 -11.96 10.74
N ASP A 45 2.65 -12.52 9.65
CA ASP A 45 3.33 -12.46 8.35
C ASP A 45 3.21 -11.01 7.85
N ASN A 46 4.09 -10.14 8.36
CA ASN A 46 4.10 -8.72 8.03
C ASN A 46 4.33 -8.54 6.52
N PHE A 47 3.27 -8.17 5.81
CA PHE A 47 3.29 -7.76 4.40
C PHE A 47 4.42 -6.75 4.09
N ALA A 48 4.75 -5.90 5.05
CA ALA A 48 5.81 -4.92 4.92
C ALA A 48 7.24 -5.52 4.90
N ARG A 49 7.47 -6.72 5.48
CA ARG A 49 8.82 -7.33 5.58
C ARG A 49 9.51 -7.51 4.22
N PRO A 50 8.89 -8.10 3.19
CA PRO A 50 9.52 -8.20 1.88
C PRO A 50 9.78 -6.83 1.24
N LEU A 51 8.91 -5.83 1.48
CA LEU A 51 9.08 -4.47 0.95
C LEU A 51 10.23 -3.72 1.64
N ILE A 52 10.40 -3.95 2.95
CA ILE A 52 11.54 -3.42 3.72
C ILE A 52 12.82 -4.14 3.30
N ALA A 53 12.77 -5.47 3.16
CA ALA A 53 13.93 -6.27 2.75
C ALA A 53 14.38 -5.97 1.31
N SER A 54 13.47 -5.59 0.42
CA SER A 54 13.82 -5.12 -0.93
C SER A 54 14.36 -3.69 -0.96
N GLY A 55 14.22 -2.94 0.13
CA GLY A 55 14.56 -1.53 0.23
C GLY A 55 13.54 -0.59 -0.42
N PHE A 56 12.38 -1.11 -0.87
CA PHE A 56 11.32 -0.27 -1.44
C PHE A 56 10.66 0.59 -0.37
N VAL A 57 10.41 0.00 0.80
CA VAL A 57 10.09 0.76 2.02
C VAL A 57 11.39 0.92 2.77
N THR A 58 11.82 2.16 3.00
CA THR A 58 13.10 2.41 3.69
C THR A 58 13.07 1.93 5.15
N GLY A 59 11.88 1.76 5.72
CA GLY A 59 11.65 1.42 7.12
C GLY A 59 11.70 2.64 8.03
N ASP A 60 12.08 3.79 7.49
CA ASP A 60 12.12 5.07 8.18
C ASP A 60 10.81 5.83 7.98
N LEU A 61 10.38 6.49 9.05
CA LEU A 61 9.28 7.44 9.02
C LEU A 61 9.86 8.86 9.01
N VAL A 62 9.55 9.63 7.97
CA VAL A 62 10.08 10.99 7.83
C VAL A 62 9.02 12.03 8.24
N PRO A 63 9.41 13.14 8.88
CA PRO A 63 8.48 14.23 9.17
C PRO A 63 7.80 14.73 7.89
N PHE A 64 6.48 14.81 7.91
CA PHE A 64 5.67 15.22 6.78
C PHE A 64 4.47 16.04 7.23
N THR A 65 4.03 16.99 6.40
CA THR A 65 2.81 17.77 6.65
C THR A 65 1.89 17.60 5.45
N GLY A 66 0.83 16.81 5.64
CA GLY A 66 -0.23 16.64 4.64
C GLY A 66 -1.46 17.48 4.97
N ASP A 67 -2.54 17.24 4.23
CA ASP A 67 -3.80 17.99 4.36
C ASP A 67 -4.45 17.86 5.75
N ALA A 68 -4.18 16.76 6.46
CA ALA A 68 -4.67 16.54 7.83
C ALA A 68 -3.73 17.12 8.92
N GLY A 69 -2.66 17.83 8.53
CA GLY A 69 -1.70 18.46 9.43
C GLY A 69 -0.35 17.72 9.55
N PRO A 70 0.48 18.07 10.54
CA PRO A 70 1.80 17.47 10.72
C PRO A 70 1.72 16.00 11.15
N GLY A 71 2.66 15.19 10.66
CA GLY A 71 2.73 13.75 10.88
C GLY A 71 4.02 13.12 10.37
N LEU A 72 3.93 11.83 10.04
CA LEU A 72 5.05 11.00 9.59
C LEU A 72 4.68 10.30 8.29
N LEU A 73 5.54 10.36 7.28
CA LEU A 73 5.36 9.67 6.01
C LEU A 73 6.14 8.36 6.00
N VAL A 74 5.49 7.27 5.58
CA VAL A 74 6.18 6.05 5.14
C VAL A 74 6.82 6.34 3.79
N GLU A 75 8.15 6.35 3.73
CA GLU A 75 8.87 6.68 2.50
C GLU A 75 9.02 5.46 1.58
N PHE A 76 8.66 5.65 0.31
CA PHE A 76 8.88 4.69 -0.76
C PHE A 76 10.05 5.11 -1.64
N ASN A 77 10.97 4.18 -1.91
CA ASN A 77 12.11 4.40 -2.80
C ASN A 77 11.77 3.94 -4.22
N TYR A 78 11.36 4.87 -5.08
CA TYR A 78 11.02 4.59 -6.46
C TYR A 78 12.22 4.41 -7.39
N ASP A 79 13.45 4.69 -6.93
CA ASP A 79 14.67 4.61 -7.75
C ASP A 79 15.20 3.18 -7.92
N LEU A 80 14.59 2.21 -7.23
CA LEU A 80 14.97 0.80 -7.37
C LEU A 80 14.56 0.27 -8.75
N PRO A 81 15.45 -0.46 -9.45
CA PRO A 81 15.23 -0.87 -10.84
C PRO A 81 14.07 -1.85 -11.04
N ASN A 82 13.59 -2.49 -9.96
CA ASN A 82 12.49 -3.44 -9.98
C ASN A 82 11.16 -2.83 -9.51
N VAL A 83 11.11 -1.53 -9.24
CA VAL A 83 9.90 -0.82 -8.87
C VAL A 83 9.04 -0.59 -10.11
N LYS A 84 7.81 -1.06 -10.02
CA LYS A 84 6.81 -1.07 -11.11
C LYS A 84 5.74 0.00 -10.92
N VAL A 85 5.98 0.93 -10.01
CA VAL A 85 5.01 1.95 -9.59
C VAL A 85 5.69 3.29 -9.42
N VAL A 86 4.91 4.34 -9.58
CA VAL A 86 5.30 5.71 -9.26
C VAL A 86 4.40 6.26 -8.17
N GLY A 87 4.92 7.23 -7.44
CA GLY A 87 4.15 8.06 -6.53
C GLY A 87 3.15 8.93 -7.29
N THR A 88 1.92 9.00 -6.80
CA THR A 88 0.87 9.84 -7.39
C THR A 88 0.91 11.29 -6.88
N GLY A 89 1.69 11.57 -5.83
CA GLY A 89 1.65 12.83 -5.08
C GLY A 89 0.42 13.00 -4.19
N VAL A 90 -0.47 12.01 -4.12
CA VAL A 90 -1.65 12.02 -3.23
C VAL A 90 -1.33 11.27 -1.95
N PHE A 91 -1.51 11.92 -0.80
CA PHE A 91 -1.17 11.35 0.51
C PHE A 91 -2.42 11.08 1.32
N VAL A 92 -2.51 9.87 1.89
CA VAL A 92 -3.62 9.44 2.72
C VAL A 92 -3.14 9.12 4.14
N VAL A 93 -3.99 9.41 5.13
CA VAL A 93 -3.70 9.04 6.52
C VAL A 93 -4.10 7.58 6.74
N ILE A 94 -3.19 6.78 7.29
CA ILE A 94 -3.41 5.38 7.63
C ILE A 94 -3.49 5.19 9.15
N GLY A 95 -4.56 4.54 9.60
CA GLY A 95 -4.77 4.23 11.01
C GLY A 95 -5.15 5.44 11.88
N PRO A 96 -5.09 5.30 13.23
CA PRO A 96 -5.56 6.33 14.16
C PRO A 96 -4.55 7.46 14.43
N GLY A 97 -3.32 7.38 13.90
CA GLY A 97 -2.27 8.40 14.05
C GLY A 97 -2.03 9.17 12.75
N PRO A 98 -1.26 10.28 12.77
CA PRO A 98 -0.95 11.06 11.58
C PRO A 98 0.17 10.39 10.75
N ILE A 99 -0.02 9.12 10.41
CA ILE A 99 0.88 8.38 9.51
C ILE A 99 0.34 8.54 8.10
N TYR A 100 1.16 9.08 7.23
CA TYR A 100 0.85 9.28 5.83
C TYR A 100 1.44 8.16 4.99
N LEU A 101 0.69 7.80 3.95
CA LEU A 101 1.11 6.92 2.87
C LEU A 101 0.87 7.65 1.56
N GLU A 102 1.84 7.65 0.66
CA GLU A 102 1.61 8.09 -0.71
C GLU A 102 0.84 7.00 -1.48
N LEU A 103 -0.21 7.39 -2.19
CA LEU A 103 -0.85 6.49 -3.15
C LEU A 103 0.09 6.25 -4.33
N ILE A 104 0.08 5.02 -4.82
CA ILE A 104 0.92 4.57 -5.93
C ILE A 104 0.06 4.24 -7.15
N ALA A 105 0.63 4.43 -8.34
CA ALA A 105 0.05 3.99 -9.60
C ALA A 105 1.08 3.17 -10.39
N PRO A 106 0.65 2.27 -11.30
CA PRO A 106 1.55 1.58 -12.20
C PRO A 106 2.40 2.58 -13.00
N ASP A 107 3.70 2.33 -13.11
CA ASP A 107 4.58 3.15 -13.95
C ASP A 107 4.28 2.86 -15.44
N PRO A 108 3.73 3.81 -16.21
CA PRO A 108 3.38 3.57 -17.62
C PRO A 108 4.61 3.29 -18.50
N ASP A 109 5.81 3.72 -18.07
CA ASP A 109 7.03 3.57 -18.85
C ASP A 109 7.79 2.27 -18.54
N PHE A 110 7.41 1.57 -17.46
CA PHE A 110 8.08 0.33 -17.06
C PHE A 110 7.92 -0.74 -18.17
N PRO A 111 9.03 -1.34 -18.67
CA PRO A 111 8.99 -2.19 -19.86
C PRO A 111 7.99 -3.36 -19.80
N ALA A 112 7.73 -3.89 -18.61
CA ALA A 112 6.80 -5.01 -18.44
C ALA A 112 5.34 -4.65 -18.77
N PHE A 113 4.95 -3.37 -18.65
CA PHE A 113 3.58 -2.92 -18.92
C PHE A 113 3.31 -2.56 -20.38
N LYS A 114 4.35 -2.37 -21.20
CA LYS A 114 4.21 -2.05 -22.63
C LYS A 114 3.44 -3.10 -23.43
N SER A 115 3.40 -4.33 -22.92
CA SER A 115 2.71 -5.47 -23.53
C SER A 115 1.42 -5.85 -22.80
N CYS A 116 0.87 -4.97 -21.97
CA CYS A 116 -0.28 -5.25 -21.11
C CYS A 116 -1.57 -4.57 -21.62
N PRO A 117 -2.32 -5.20 -22.54
CA PRO A 117 -3.49 -4.58 -23.16
C PRO A 117 -4.66 -4.32 -22.20
N ARG A 118 -4.63 -4.92 -21.00
CA ARG A 118 -5.66 -4.77 -19.97
C ARG A 118 -5.18 -4.00 -18.75
N LEU A 119 -4.00 -3.37 -18.82
CA LEU A 119 -3.57 -2.49 -17.75
C LEU A 119 -4.51 -1.28 -17.71
N VAL A 120 -5.30 -1.18 -16.65
CA VAL A 120 -6.08 0.03 -16.36
C VAL A 120 -5.18 0.96 -15.56
N THR A 121 -4.55 1.90 -16.24
CA THR A 121 -3.97 3.08 -15.58
C THR A 121 -5.14 4.02 -15.30
N GLY A 122 -5.55 4.12 -14.03
CA GLY A 122 -6.64 5.00 -13.59
C GLY A 122 -6.38 6.46 -13.92
#